data_AF-A0A4S8NRG5-F1
#
_entry.id   AF-A0A4S8NRG5-F1
#
_cell.length_a   1.000
_cell.length_b   1.000
_cell.length_c   1.000
_cell.angle_alpha   90.00
_cell.angle_beta   90.00
_cell.angle_gamma   90.00
#
_symmetry.space_group_name_H-M   'P 1'
#
loop_
_entity.id
_entity.type
_entity.pdbx_description
1 polymer ?
#
loop_
_entity_poly.entity_id
_entity_poly.type
_entity_poly.pdbx_seq_one_letter_code
_entity_poly.pdbx_strand_id
1 'polypeptide(L)'
;MKPVLFAAAGLAALAISPASTKAEDASWGCQILLCAASQSPSWHGVPYCVPPMKRLISAMAKPGFSWPICYEAKAGKPGYEPYEECPAGMTAVSSRTDGDRPFLGRDDKDQCTKTVNQCSNRAAFRTQFGDKRENERKGVTIRQINQNNDNDVFNRDNGCMVQITQPRPRRADPYYFDIPNDKGVKQRAWFNLND
;
A
#
# COMPACT_ATOMS: atom_id res chain seq x y z
N MET A 1 21.88 -72.23 -44.72
CA MET A 1 21.65 -71.05 -43.84
C MET A 1 22.00 -69.80 -44.65
N LYS A 2 21.00 -69.05 -45.12
CA LYS A 2 21.17 -67.79 -45.88
C LYS A 2 20.30 -66.71 -45.21
N PRO A 3 20.77 -65.46 -45.10
CA PRO A 3 20.25 -64.49 -44.14
C PRO A 3 18.99 -63.78 -44.63
N VAL A 4 18.16 -63.42 -43.65
CA VAL A 4 16.87 -62.74 -43.76
C VAL A 4 17.09 -61.24 -44.01
N LEU A 5 16.36 -60.70 -44.98
CA LEU A 5 16.25 -59.25 -45.24
C LEU A 5 15.33 -58.61 -44.19
N PHE A 6 15.80 -57.57 -43.49
CA PHE A 6 14.94 -56.72 -42.65
C PHE A 6 14.76 -55.36 -43.33
N ALA A 7 13.51 -55.06 -43.70
CA ALA A 7 13.08 -53.74 -44.12
C ALA A 7 12.88 -52.85 -42.88
N ALA A 8 13.58 -51.72 -42.81
CA ALA A 8 13.37 -50.70 -41.79
C ALA A 8 12.45 -49.60 -42.34
N ALA A 9 11.25 -49.48 -41.79
CA ALA A 9 10.34 -48.37 -42.04
C ALA A 9 10.80 -47.14 -41.22
N GLY A 10 11.09 -46.04 -41.89
CA GLY A 10 11.46 -44.77 -41.25
C GLY A 10 10.25 -44.05 -40.64
N LEU A 11 10.28 -43.79 -39.34
CA LEU A 11 9.34 -42.92 -38.64
C LEU A 11 9.81 -41.46 -38.77
N ALA A 12 9.09 -40.66 -39.55
CA ALA A 12 9.28 -39.21 -39.59
C ALA A 12 8.77 -38.59 -38.29
N ALA A 13 9.67 -37.99 -37.51
CA ALA A 13 9.32 -37.21 -36.33
C ALA A 13 8.79 -35.83 -36.75
N LEU A 14 7.49 -35.59 -36.54
CA LEU A 14 6.86 -34.28 -36.63
C LEU A 14 7.41 -33.38 -35.50
N ALA A 15 8.13 -32.32 -35.87
CA ALA A 15 8.54 -31.27 -34.94
C ALA A 15 7.29 -30.50 -34.48
N ILE A 16 6.86 -30.75 -33.24
CA ILE A 16 5.84 -29.94 -32.57
C ILE A 16 6.57 -28.75 -31.95
N SER A 17 6.43 -27.57 -32.54
CA SER A 17 6.82 -26.32 -31.91
C SER A 17 5.99 -26.11 -30.64
N PRO A 18 6.59 -25.73 -29.49
CA PRO A 18 5.82 -25.43 -28.31
C PRO A 18 4.96 -24.19 -28.56
N ALA A 19 3.65 -24.38 -28.59
CA ALA A 19 2.71 -23.28 -28.41
C ALA A 19 3.00 -22.64 -27.05
N SER A 20 3.16 -21.33 -27.01
CA SER A 20 3.29 -20.55 -25.78
C SER A 20 2.00 -20.72 -24.98
N THR A 21 1.97 -21.68 -24.06
CA THR A 21 0.88 -21.90 -23.12
C THR A 21 1.06 -20.95 -21.95
N LYS A 22 -0.05 -20.46 -21.38
CA LYS A 22 -0.13 -19.51 -20.24
C LYS A 22 0.46 -20.02 -18.92
N ALA A 23 1.33 -21.02 -18.94
CA ALA A 23 1.95 -21.65 -17.79
C ALA A 23 3.18 -20.89 -17.25
N GLU A 24 3.81 -20.02 -18.03
CA GLU A 24 4.93 -19.19 -17.56
C GLU A 24 4.51 -18.07 -16.60
N ASP A 25 3.26 -17.59 -16.70
CA ASP A 25 2.72 -16.56 -15.80
C ASP A 25 2.44 -17.10 -14.39
N ALA A 26 2.07 -18.38 -14.28
CA ALA A 26 1.77 -19.04 -13.01
C ALA A 26 3.03 -19.21 -12.14
N SER A 27 4.17 -19.54 -12.74
CA SER A 27 5.44 -19.69 -12.00
C SER A 27 5.98 -18.34 -11.51
N TRP A 28 5.92 -17.30 -12.37
CA TRP A 28 6.39 -15.97 -12.01
C TRP A 28 5.50 -15.29 -10.94
N GLY A 29 4.17 -15.45 -11.04
CA GLY A 29 3.24 -14.92 -10.04
C GLY A 29 3.44 -15.53 -8.65
N CYS A 30 3.63 -16.84 -8.56
CA CYS A 30 3.92 -17.49 -7.28
C CYS A 30 5.31 -17.14 -6.73
N GLN A 31 6.30 -16.94 -7.59
CA GLN A 31 7.61 -16.46 -7.18
C GLN A 31 7.53 -15.06 -6.55
N ILE A 32 6.78 -14.15 -7.16
CA ILE A 32 6.55 -12.82 -6.61
C ILE A 32 5.82 -12.90 -5.28
N LEU A 33 4.76 -13.71 -5.19
CA LEU A 33 4.01 -13.86 -3.95
C LEU A 33 4.89 -14.39 -2.81
N LEU A 34 5.73 -15.40 -3.09
CA LEU A 34 6.67 -15.94 -2.12
C LEU A 34 7.66 -14.87 -1.64
N CYS A 35 8.19 -14.09 -2.57
CA CYS A 35 9.13 -13.02 -2.27
C CYS A 35 8.50 -11.84 -1.53
N ALA A 36 7.28 -11.45 -1.90
CA ALA A 36 6.51 -10.41 -1.21
C ALA A 36 6.05 -10.86 0.18
N ALA A 37 5.84 -12.16 0.40
CA ALA A 37 5.51 -12.71 1.71
C ALA A 37 6.71 -12.76 2.68
N SER A 38 7.94 -12.62 2.16
CA SER A 38 9.17 -12.64 2.97
C SER A 38 9.34 -11.30 3.70
N GLN A 39 9.14 -11.31 5.02
CA GLN A 39 9.22 -10.10 5.88
C GLN A 39 10.52 -10.02 6.69
N SER A 40 11.27 -11.11 6.85
CA SER A 40 12.45 -11.16 7.72
C SER A 40 13.47 -12.17 7.21
N PRO A 41 14.40 -11.76 6.31
CA PRO A 41 14.55 -10.42 5.73
C PRO A 41 13.48 -10.11 4.68
N SER A 42 13.28 -8.83 4.34
CA SER A 42 12.45 -8.45 3.19
C SER A 42 13.08 -8.95 1.88
N TRP A 43 12.33 -8.87 0.77
CA TRP A 43 12.84 -9.29 -0.54
C TRP A 43 14.17 -8.60 -0.95
N HIS A 44 14.47 -7.41 -0.43
CA HIS A 44 15.77 -6.74 -0.60
C HIS A 44 16.95 -7.51 -0.01
N GLY A 45 16.72 -8.18 1.12
CA GLY A 45 17.74 -8.97 1.80
C GLY A 45 17.85 -10.42 1.31
N VAL A 46 16.97 -10.85 0.40
CA VAL A 46 16.98 -12.19 -0.18
C VAL A 46 17.45 -12.10 -1.64
N PRO A 47 18.71 -12.48 -1.96
CA PRO A 47 19.26 -12.32 -3.32
C PRO A 47 18.44 -12.99 -4.41
N TYR A 48 17.78 -14.11 -4.10
CA TYR A 48 16.88 -14.81 -5.02
C TYR A 48 15.61 -14.00 -5.37
N CYS A 49 15.16 -13.12 -4.47
CA CYS A 49 13.94 -12.33 -4.64
C CYS A 49 14.16 -10.97 -5.29
N VAL A 50 15.40 -10.46 -5.31
CA VAL A 50 15.70 -9.18 -5.95
C VAL A 50 15.40 -9.19 -7.47
N PRO A 51 15.87 -10.17 -8.28
CA PRO A 51 15.59 -10.20 -9.72
C PRO A 51 14.09 -10.31 -10.08
N PRO A 52 13.28 -11.22 -9.51
CA PRO A 52 11.86 -11.33 -9.87
C PRO A 52 11.06 -10.10 -9.45
N MET A 53 11.38 -9.47 -8.31
CA MET A 53 10.72 -8.24 -7.85
C MET A 53 11.10 -7.04 -8.72
N LYS A 54 12.37 -6.90 -9.14
CA LYS A 54 12.78 -5.87 -10.12
C LYS A 54 12.08 -6.01 -11.46
N ARG A 55 11.91 -7.26 -11.94
CA ARG A 55 11.16 -7.57 -13.15
C ARG A 55 9.70 -7.10 -13.03
N LEU A 56 9.07 -7.33 -11.87
CA LEU A 56 7.73 -6.84 -11.57
C LEU A 56 7.64 -5.31 -11.61
N ILE A 57 8.53 -4.61 -10.91
CA ILE A 57 8.55 -3.14 -10.87
C ILE A 57 8.69 -2.56 -12.29
N SER A 58 9.58 -3.16 -13.10
CA SER A 58 9.77 -2.77 -14.50
C SER A 58 8.54 -3.05 -15.38
N ALA A 59 7.83 -4.14 -15.10
CA ALA A 59 6.60 -4.49 -15.81
C ALA A 59 5.44 -3.56 -15.43
N MET A 60 5.35 -3.11 -14.17
CA MET A 60 4.34 -2.17 -13.69
C MET A 60 4.39 -0.81 -14.40
N ALA A 61 5.55 -0.40 -14.89
CA ALA A 61 5.70 0.84 -15.66
C ALA A 61 5.14 0.73 -17.09
N LYS A 62 4.84 -0.47 -17.58
CA LYS A 62 4.32 -0.68 -18.95
C LYS A 62 2.81 -0.48 -18.99
N PRO A 63 2.27 0.14 -20.06
CA PRO A 63 0.83 0.26 -20.23
C PRO A 63 0.17 -1.12 -20.32
N GLY A 64 -1.01 -1.27 -19.71
CA GLY A 64 -1.74 -2.55 -19.70
C GLY A 64 -1.20 -3.61 -18.75
N PHE A 65 -0.31 -3.25 -17.82
CA PHE A 65 0.19 -4.17 -16.81
C PHE A 65 -0.94 -4.74 -15.94
N SER A 66 -0.96 -6.06 -15.80
CA SER A 66 -1.77 -6.77 -14.82
C SER A 66 -0.85 -7.48 -13.84
N TRP A 67 -1.23 -7.47 -12.57
CA TRP A 67 -0.54 -8.24 -11.55
C TRP A 67 -0.60 -9.74 -11.90
N PRO A 68 0.54 -10.45 -11.86
CA PRO A 68 0.57 -11.88 -12.12
C PRO A 68 -0.19 -12.63 -11.01
N ILE A 69 -0.91 -13.67 -11.41
CA ILE A 69 -1.78 -14.43 -10.51
C ILE A 69 -1.04 -15.71 -10.12
N CYS A 70 -1.00 -16.00 -8.83
CA CYS A 70 -0.58 -17.30 -8.31
C CYS A 70 -1.84 -18.14 -8.05
N TYR A 71 -2.08 -19.15 -8.88
CA TYR A 71 -3.28 -19.98 -8.79
C TYR A 71 -3.25 -20.88 -7.54
N GLU A 72 -2.06 -21.34 -7.17
CA GLU A 72 -1.75 -22.18 -6.02
C GLU A 72 -2.14 -21.49 -4.71
N ALA A 73 -1.85 -20.19 -4.60
CA ALA A 73 -2.20 -19.38 -3.43
C ALA A 73 -3.56 -18.67 -3.58
N LYS A 74 -4.26 -18.84 -4.71
CA LYS A 74 -5.48 -18.09 -5.10
C LYS A 74 -5.35 -16.59 -4.86
N ALA A 75 -4.16 -16.07 -5.12
CA ALA A 75 -3.78 -14.70 -4.80
C ALA A 75 -3.38 -13.99 -6.10
N GLY A 76 -3.97 -12.81 -6.30
CA GLY A 76 -3.81 -12.00 -7.51
C GLY A 76 -3.21 -10.65 -7.19
N LYS A 77 -3.91 -9.56 -7.53
CA LYS A 77 -3.46 -8.19 -7.25
C LYS A 77 -3.35 -7.94 -5.71
N PRO A 78 -2.24 -7.38 -5.21
CA PRO A 78 -2.12 -7.01 -3.81
C PRO A 78 -3.08 -5.89 -3.43
N GLY A 79 -3.41 -5.83 -2.15
CA GLY A 79 -3.98 -4.64 -1.56
C GLY A 79 -2.95 -3.51 -1.48
N TYR A 80 -3.44 -2.28 -1.39
CA TYR A 80 -2.60 -1.10 -1.25
C TYR A 80 -3.19 -0.16 -0.21
N GLU A 81 -2.50 -0.05 0.92
CA GLU A 81 -2.81 0.78 2.07
C GLU A 81 -1.60 1.68 2.37
N PRO A 82 -1.57 2.92 1.84
CA PRO A 82 -0.39 3.78 1.92
C PRO A 82 -0.15 4.40 3.30
N TYR A 83 -1.12 4.35 4.20
CA TYR A 83 -1.10 5.09 5.45
C TYR A 83 -1.21 4.17 6.67
N GLU A 84 -0.45 4.49 7.72
CA GLU A 84 -0.52 3.83 9.03
C GLU A 84 -1.74 4.28 9.81
N GLU A 85 -2.04 3.68 10.95
CA GLU A 85 -3.10 4.18 11.82
C GLU A 85 -2.80 5.61 12.30
N CYS A 86 -3.86 6.38 12.55
CA CYS A 86 -3.68 7.72 13.11
C CYS A 86 -3.13 7.63 14.53
N PRO A 87 -2.29 8.61 14.96
CA PRO A 87 -1.81 8.67 16.34
C PRO A 87 -2.96 8.66 17.34
N ALA A 88 -2.67 8.17 18.56
CA ALA A 88 -3.69 7.92 19.58
C ALA A 88 -4.65 9.12 19.80
N GLY A 89 -5.94 8.84 19.64
CA GLY A 89 -7.01 9.82 19.81
C GLY A 89 -7.22 10.79 18.65
N MET A 90 -6.60 10.56 17.49
CA MET A 90 -6.95 11.22 16.23
C MET A 90 -7.77 10.29 15.32
N THR A 91 -8.58 10.88 14.45
CA THR A 91 -9.43 10.17 13.50
C THR A 91 -8.94 10.39 12.07
N ALA A 92 -8.90 9.33 11.26
CA ALA A 92 -8.50 9.41 9.87
C ALA A 92 -9.59 10.09 9.04
N VAL A 93 -9.21 11.15 8.31
CA VAL A 93 -10.08 11.96 7.47
C VAL A 93 -9.41 12.21 6.13
N SER A 94 -10.21 12.48 5.10
CA SER A 94 -9.70 12.88 3.79
C SER A 94 -9.48 14.39 3.76
N SER A 95 -8.35 14.81 3.19
CA SER A 95 -8.05 16.21 2.88
C SER A 95 -9.01 16.79 1.84
N ARG A 96 -9.64 15.92 1.04
CA ARG A 96 -10.65 16.27 0.05
C ARG A 96 -12.00 16.40 0.75
N THR A 97 -12.50 17.62 0.83
CA THR A 97 -13.91 17.88 1.11
C THR A 97 -14.73 17.49 -0.11
N ASP A 98 -15.86 16.81 0.08
CA ASP A 98 -16.75 16.22 -0.96
C ASP A 98 -17.31 17.19 -2.04
N GLY A 99 -16.84 18.44 -2.10
CA GLY A 99 -17.25 19.47 -3.06
C GLY A 99 -16.50 19.47 -4.41
N ASP A 100 -15.33 18.83 -4.51
CA ASP A 100 -14.40 19.04 -5.66
C ASP A 100 -14.31 17.86 -6.66
N ARG A 101 -15.44 17.20 -6.96
CA ARG A 101 -15.68 16.14 -7.99
C ARG A 101 -16.01 14.76 -7.37
N PRO A 102 -17.29 14.42 -7.22
CA PRO A 102 -17.77 13.18 -6.59
C PRO A 102 -17.35 11.86 -7.27
N PHE A 103 -16.81 11.91 -8.49
CA PHE A 103 -16.68 10.72 -9.35
C PHE A 103 -15.24 10.19 -9.52
N LEU A 104 -14.23 10.84 -8.93
CA LEU A 104 -12.82 10.48 -9.17
C LEU A 104 -11.94 10.42 -7.90
N GLY A 105 -12.50 10.69 -6.72
CA GLY A 105 -11.74 10.73 -5.46
C GLY A 105 -11.80 9.40 -4.71
N ARG A 106 -10.66 8.72 -4.57
CA ARG A 106 -10.52 7.68 -3.56
C ARG A 106 -10.55 8.36 -2.19
N ASP A 107 -11.39 7.87 -1.27
CA ASP A 107 -11.37 8.27 0.15
C ASP A 107 -10.07 7.73 0.76
N ASP A 108 -8.97 8.43 0.47
CA ASP A 108 -7.62 8.00 0.78
C ASP A 108 -7.30 8.18 2.27
N LYS A 109 -8.15 8.90 3.03
CA LYS A 109 -8.01 9.19 4.46
C LYS A 109 -6.57 9.53 4.80
N ASP A 110 -6.04 10.51 4.09
CA ASP A 110 -4.64 10.94 4.06
C ASP A 110 -4.27 11.88 5.20
N GLN A 111 -5.24 12.28 6.01
CA GLN A 111 -5.04 13.16 7.16
C GLN A 111 -5.57 12.53 8.45
N CYS A 112 -5.06 13.01 9.58
CA CYS A 112 -5.55 12.71 10.91
C CYS A 112 -6.04 14.00 11.53
N THR A 113 -7.24 14.00 12.10
CA THR A 113 -7.80 15.17 12.79
C THR A 113 -8.20 14.85 14.22
N LYS A 114 -8.12 15.84 15.10
CA LYS A 114 -8.61 15.78 16.48
C LYS A 114 -9.04 17.15 16.94
N THR A 115 -10.16 17.19 17.67
CA THR A 115 -10.60 18.39 18.37
C THR A 115 -10.08 18.36 19.81
N VAL A 116 -9.44 19.44 20.24
CA VAL A 116 -8.93 19.60 21.62
C VAL A 116 -9.30 20.96 22.19
N ASN A 117 -9.38 21.03 23.52
CA ASN A 117 -9.43 22.30 24.24
C ASN A 117 -8.00 22.75 24.56
N GLN A 118 -7.48 23.73 23.82
CA GLN A 118 -6.12 24.26 24.02
C GLN A 118 -5.95 25.02 25.34
N CYS A 119 -7.04 25.42 25.99
CA CYS A 119 -7.01 26.16 27.25
C CYS A 119 -6.94 25.26 28.47
N SER A 120 -7.37 23.99 28.36
CA SER A 120 -7.23 23.00 29.46
C SER A 120 -5.76 22.78 29.85
N ASN A 121 -4.83 22.87 28.90
CA ASN A 121 -3.40 22.90 29.18
C ASN A 121 -2.66 23.77 28.16
N ARG A 122 -2.72 25.10 28.39
CA ARG A 122 -2.18 26.10 27.46
C ARG A 122 -0.67 26.01 27.29
N ALA A 123 0.06 25.66 28.36
CA ALA A 123 1.51 25.52 28.31
C ALA A 123 1.90 24.34 27.41
N ALA A 124 1.32 23.15 27.61
CA ALA A 124 1.60 21.97 26.78
C ALA A 124 1.21 22.20 25.32
N PHE A 125 0.04 22.80 25.08
CA PHE A 125 -0.40 23.12 23.72
C PHE A 125 0.58 24.08 23.02
N ARG A 126 1.03 25.13 23.70
CA ARG A 126 2.01 26.09 23.14
C ARG A 126 3.36 25.43 22.88
N THR A 127 3.81 24.51 23.73
CA THR A 127 5.07 23.78 23.48
C THR A 127 4.97 22.88 22.24
N GLN A 128 3.83 22.22 22.02
CA GLN A 128 3.67 21.29 20.90
C GLN A 128 3.30 21.97 19.58
N PHE A 129 2.47 23.02 19.64
CA PHE A 129 1.81 23.61 18.47
C PHE A 129 2.01 25.13 18.37
N GLY A 130 2.79 25.74 19.26
CA GLY A 130 3.02 27.19 19.28
C GLY A 130 3.96 27.69 18.18
N ASP A 131 4.82 26.83 17.64
CA ASP A 131 5.68 27.18 16.50
C ASP A 131 4.94 26.95 15.17
N LYS A 132 4.49 28.04 14.56
CA LYS A 132 3.78 28.01 13.27
C LYS A 132 4.65 27.48 12.13
N ARG A 133 5.94 27.84 12.10
CA ARG A 133 6.85 27.40 11.03
C ARG A 133 7.10 25.91 11.10
N GLU A 134 7.25 25.38 12.31
CA GLU A 134 7.38 23.95 12.53
C GLU A 134 6.10 23.20 12.13
N ASN A 135 4.93 23.72 12.50
CA ASN A 135 3.64 23.16 12.10
C ASN A 135 3.49 23.13 10.57
N GLU A 136 3.79 24.24 9.89
CA GLU A 136 3.75 24.32 8.42
C GLU A 136 4.69 23.31 7.78
N ARG A 137 5.92 23.19 8.28
CA ARG A 137 6.89 22.19 7.81
C ARG A 137 6.39 20.75 7.99
N LYS A 138 5.63 20.48 9.05
CA LYS A 138 5.02 19.18 9.35
C LYS A 138 3.65 18.99 8.68
N GLY A 139 3.12 20.00 7.98
CA GLY A 139 1.77 19.98 7.40
C GLY A 139 0.64 20.01 8.44
N VAL A 140 0.93 20.42 9.67
CA VAL A 140 -0.05 20.52 10.76
C VAL A 140 -0.84 21.83 10.60
N THR A 141 -2.16 21.73 10.52
CA THR A 141 -3.07 22.85 10.48
C THR A 141 -3.92 22.89 11.75
N ILE A 142 -4.10 24.08 12.31
CA ILE A 142 -4.89 24.29 13.53
C ILE A 142 -5.99 25.27 13.19
N ARG A 143 -7.23 24.78 13.19
CA ARG A 143 -8.42 25.57 12.89
C ARG A 143 -9.23 25.79 14.17
N GLN A 144 -9.56 27.03 14.48
CA GLN A 144 -10.51 27.33 15.54
C GLN A 144 -11.92 26.96 15.08
N ILE A 145 -12.65 26.18 15.88
CA ILE A 145 -13.98 25.68 15.51
C ILE A 145 -15.13 26.54 16.03
N ASN A 146 -14.87 27.44 16.99
CA ASN A 146 -15.87 28.32 17.58
C ASN A 146 -15.49 29.80 17.39
N GLN A 147 -15.25 30.22 16.15
CA GLN A 147 -15.16 31.66 15.85
C GLN A 147 -16.57 32.22 15.67
N ASN A 148 -17.26 32.47 16.78
CA ASN A 148 -18.36 33.43 16.72
C ASN A 148 -17.71 34.80 16.52
N ASN A 149 -18.26 35.57 15.58
CA ASN A 149 -17.77 36.86 15.13
C ASN A 149 -18.04 37.98 16.16
N ASP A 150 -17.89 37.65 17.44
CA ASP A 150 -18.21 38.52 18.55
C ASP A 150 -16.90 39.05 19.15
N ASN A 151 -16.73 40.37 19.05
CA ASN A 151 -15.61 41.16 19.55
C ASN A 151 -15.55 41.20 21.09
N ASP A 152 -15.89 40.10 21.76
CA ASP A 152 -15.89 40.00 23.21
C ASP A 152 -14.48 39.72 23.73
N VAL A 153 -13.74 40.80 23.93
CA VAL A 153 -12.43 40.87 24.61
C VAL A 153 -12.47 40.24 26.02
N PHE A 154 -13.66 40.02 26.59
CA PHE A 154 -13.87 39.47 27.94
C PHE A 154 -14.12 37.96 27.99
N ASN A 155 -14.32 37.28 26.85
CA ASN A 155 -14.59 35.85 26.86
C ASN A 155 -13.27 35.06 26.73
N ARG A 156 -12.71 34.66 27.88
CA ARG A 156 -11.43 33.90 27.95
C ARG A 156 -11.48 32.55 27.22
N ASP A 157 -12.68 32.07 26.89
CA ASP A 157 -12.92 30.79 26.25
C ASP A 157 -13.13 30.87 24.73
N ASN A 158 -13.21 32.08 24.17
CA ASN A 158 -13.37 32.28 22.74
C ASN A 158 -12.08 31.84 22.01
N GLY A 159 -12.17 30.76 21.23
CA GLY A 159 -11.02 30.16 20.55
C GLY A 159 -10.25 29.09 21.35
N CYS A 160 -10.78 28.59 22.47
CA CYS A 160 -10.18 27.46 23.19
C CYS A 160 -10.38 26.10 22.49
N MET A 161 -11.45 25.96 21.71
CA MET A 161 -11.69 24.74 20.95
C MET A 161 -11.03 24.84 19.58
N VAL A 162 -10.09 23.93 19.33
CA VAL A 162 -9.33 23.88 18.08
C VAL A 162 -9.37 22.48 17.49
N GLN A 163 -9.50 22.42 16.17
CA GLN A 163 -9.31 21.23 15.38
C GLN A 163 -7.86 21.23 14.86
N ILE A 164 -7.12 20.21 15.25
CA ILE A 164 -5.76 19.96 14.77
C ILE A 164 -5.89 18.92 13.68
N THR A 165 -5.38 19.22 12.49
CA THR A 165 -5.29 18.28 11.37
C THR A 165 -3.83 18.16 10.98
N GLN A 166 -3.36 16.94 10.74
CA GLN A 166 -1.99 16.66 10.32
C GLN A 166 -1.97 15.58 9.25
N PRO A 167 -0.90 15.48 8.44
CA PRO A 167 -0.75 14.40 7.47
C PRO A 167 -0.72 13.06 8.19
N ARG A 168 -1.38 12.05 7.62
CA ARG A 168 -1.35 10.70 8.17
C ARG A 168 0.01 10.06 7.89
N PRO A 169 0.65 9.39 8.87
CA PRO A 169 1.93 8.73 8.65
C PRO A 169 1.84 7.72 7.51
N ARG A 170 2.86 7.66 6.65
CA ARG A 170 2.91 6.72 5.52
C ARG A 170 3.52 5.40 5.98
N ARG A 171 2.96 4.28 5.53
CA ARG A 171 3.55 2.96 5.78
C ARG A 171 4.87 2.82 5.02
N ALA A 172 5.85 2.21 5.67
CA ALA A 172 7.08 1.77 4.99
C ALA A 172 6.77 0.73 3.90
N ASP A 173 5.85 -0.19 4.20
CA ASP A 173 5.38 -1.26 3.33
C ASP A 173 3.88 -1.06 3.02
N PRO A 174 3.53 -0.38 1.90
CA PRO A 174 2.15 -0.03 1.63
C PRO A 174 1.38 -1.11 0.87
N TYR A 175 2.06 -2.12 0.30
CA TYR A 175 1.42 -3.22 -0.40
C TYR A 175 1.24 -4.42 0.52
N TYR A 176 0.17 -5.18 0.33
CA TYR A 176 -0.06 -6.37 1.12
C TYR A 176 -0.76 -7.49 0.37
N PHE A 177 -0.50 -8.72 0.83
CA PHE A 177 -1.25 -9.91 0.46
C PHE A 177 -1.93 -10.51 1.67
N ASP A 178 -3.21 -10.86 1.52
CA ASP A 178 -3.94 -11.64 2.52
C ASP A 178 -3.86 -13.12 2.11
N ILE A 179 -2.89 -13.85 2.67
CA ILE A 179 -2.61 -15.25 2.31
C ILE A 179 -3.33 -16.16 3.31
N PRO A 180 -4.23 -17.06 2.89
CA PRO A 180 -4.85 -18.02 3.79
C PRO A 180 -3.81 -19.07 4.21
N ASN A 181 -3.72 -19.35 5.51
CA ASN A 181 -2.97 -20.50 6.02
C ASN A 181 -3.78 -21.80 5.86
N ASP A 182 -3.17 -22.94 6.21
CA ASP A 182 -3.78 -24.28 6.12
C ASP A 182 -5.09 -24.43 6.91
N LYS A 183 -5.35 -23.52 7.86
CA LYS A 183 -6.56 -23.47 8.69
C LYS A 183 -7.60 -22.45 8.19
N GLY A 184 -7.36 -21.84 7.03
CA GLY A 184 -8.23 -20.82 6.43
C GLY A 184 -8.13 -19.42 7.05
N VAL A 185 -7.22 -19.19 8.00
CA VAL A 185 -6.98 -17.86 8.59
C VAL A 185 -6.09 -17.07 7.64
N LYS A 186 -6.52 -15.85 7.29
CA LYS A 186 -5.75 -14.96 6.43
C LYS A 186 -4.64 -14.27 7.23
N GLN A 187 -3.40 -14.53 6.87
CA GLN A 187 -2.25 -13.77 7.35
C GLN A 187 -1.95 -12.66 6.36
N ARG A 188 -1.85 -11.43 6.85
CA ARG A 188 -1.45 -10.28 6.04
C ARG A 188 0.07 -10.19 5.99
N ALA A 189 0.63 -10.28 4.78
CA ALA A 189 2.04 -10.03 4.53
C ALA A 189 2.21 -8.66 3.86
N TRP A 190 2.99 -7.78 4.49
CA TRP A 190 3.27 -6.44 3.99
C TRP A 190 4.59 -6.43 3.23
N PHE A 191 4.66 -5.63 2.17
CA PHE A 191 5.87 -5.40 1.39
C PHE A 191 5.85 -4.02 0.72
N ASN A 192 7.04 -3.57 0.31
CA ASN A 192 7.21 -2.39 -0.53
C ASN A 192 7.77 -2.76 -1.90
N LEU A 193 7.62 -1.83 -2.85
CA LEU A 193 8.14 -1.94 -4.21
C LEU A 193 9.23 -0.89 -4.48
N ASN A 194 9.88 -0.41 -3.41
CA ASN A 194 11.01 0.51 -3.54
C ASN A 194 12.22 -0.29 -4.02
N ASP A 195 12.99 0.25 -4.95
CA ASP A 195 14.23 -0.38 -5.44
C ASP A 195 15.48 0.27 -4.83
#